data_AF-A0A534C4D8-F1
#
_entry.id   AF-A0A534C4D8-F1
#
_cell.length_a   1.000
_cell.length_b   1.000
_cell.length_c   1.000
_cell.angle_alpha   90.00
_cell.angle_beta   90.00
_cell.angle_gamma   90.00
#
_symmetry.space_group_name_H-M   'P 1'
#
loop_
_entity.id
_entity.type
_entity.pdbx_description
1 polymer ?
#
loop_
_entity_poly.entity_id
_entity_poly.type
_entity_poly.pdbx_seq_one_letter_code
_entity_poly.pdbx_strand_id
1 'polypeptide(L)'
;MAQRTRRRRRRSPMTAFIRGVGQYDFDFAFEPGVGVYVDDVYQPFTMGTQMDLMDMDRVEVLRGPQGTLFGRGSIGGVVRLISKKAEGTDTGYIDVTPGSYKRIDLRAGYDFKLNDNLFARVTGVSRHSDGYQNVVDFACAHPTLAGALQVSDPSKAHHCITGTQGGISVSGLRGQLRWVVGDNFEASLAAEHQADTSEAKADTLLAIVYPKDLSGNTIPTTGYALWNAEYAQHVPTPGAPYGFGIPYDNRFIPPNSYTTYATYNDPNSGLAFKPQSGLDKTAYSGSFDWKLAGKTTLTAIFAYTDMRGQLASDADASPMNLQVTAGEQDYYWATEELRLTGRAFDRADWTFGGFFYQGNAQNHQTVSFPPIIWGVLRNAVGLPPDVAAAIINSEQGKYSVNTSNLADNGAQAGYAHVVFALSPKSHLTLGARYSHDKKD
;
A
#
# COMPACT_ATOMS: atom_id res chain seq x y z
N MET A 1 -4.64 32.91 -11.95
CA MET A 1 -5.79 32.12 -11.44
C MET A 1 -5.24 31.14 -10.41
N ALA A 2 -5.43 31.40 -9.11
CA ALA A 2 -4.89 30.54 -8.06
C ALA A 2 -5.70 29.24 -8.00
N GLN A 3 -5.10 28.11 -8.41
CA GLN A 3 -5.65 26.78 -8.16
C GLN A 3 -5.75 26.60 -6.64
N ARG A 4 -6.96 26.72 -6.09
CA ARG A 4 -7.27 26.20 -4.76
C ARG A 4 -7.09 24.69 -4.83
N THR A 5 -5.91 24.21 -4.46
CA THR A 5 -5.64 22.79 -4.21
C THR A 5 -6.47 22.37 -3.00
N ARG A 6 -7.70 21.92 -3.24
CA ARG A 6 -8.45 21.10 -2.29
C ARG A 6 -7.55 19.88 -2.04
N ARG A 7 -6.93 19.79 -0.86
CA ARG A 7 -6.12 18.64 -0.46
C ARG A 7 -7.02 17.40 -0.48
N ARG A 8 -6.91 16.61 -1.56
CA ARG A 8 -7.58 15.32 -1.71
C ARG A 8 -6.82 14.33 -0.83
N ARG A 9 -7.51 13.70 0.11
CA ARG A 9 -6.91 12.65 0.95
C ARG A 9 -6.73 11.41 0.09
N ARG A 10 -5.49 11.21 -0.37
CA ARG A 10 -5.00 9.98 -0.98
C ARG A 10 -4.73 8.98 0.13
N ARG A 11 -5.36 7.80 0.11
CA ARG A 11 -4.92 6.67 0.93
C ARG A 11 -3.81 5.96 0.14
N SER A 12 -2.62 5.95 0.70
CA SER A 12 -1.48 5.23 0.15
C SER A 12 -0.70 4.64 1.32
N PRO A 13 0.03 3.53 1.10
CA PRO A 13 0.96 3.03 2.10
C PRO A 13 1.87 4.17 2.58
N MET A 14 2.20 4.16 3.87
CA MET A 14 3.05 5.20 4.45
C MET A 14 4.47 5.07 3.90
N THR A 15 4.95 6.12 3.24
CA THR A 15 6.35 6.25 2.83
C THR A 15 7.02 7.28 3.72
N ALA A 16 7.77 6.84 4.73
CA ALA A 16 8.40 7.72 5.70
C ALA A 16 9.86 8.02 5.34
N PHE A 17 10.23 9.30 5.37
CA PHE A 17 11.61 9.76 5.23
C PHE A 17 12.01 10.57 6.47
N ILE A 18 13.11 10.18 7.12
CA ILE A 18 13.69 10.92 8.24
C ILE A 18 15.15 11.21 7.91
N ARG A 19 15.52 12.50 7.88
CA ARG A 19 16.87 12.97 7.49
C ARG A 19 17.32 12.47 6.12
N GLY A 20 16.39 12.34 5.16
CA GLY A 20 16.66 11.86 3.80
C GLY A 20 16.79 10.34 3.68
N VAL A 21 16.70 9.60 4.80
CA VAL A 21 16.69 8.13 4.81
C VAL A 21 15.24 7.65 4.84
N GLY A 22 14.89 6.77 3.90
CA GLY A 22 13.56 6.17 3.77
C GLY A 22 13.57 5.15 2.64
N GLN A 23 12.44 4.50 2.41
CA GLN A 23 12.26 3.55 1.30
C GLN A 23 11.11 4.03 0.43
N TYR A 24 11.34 4.05 -0.87
CA TYR A 24 10.30 4.36 -1.86
C TYR A 24 9.70 3.09 -2.49
N ASP A 25 10.44 1.98 -2.46
CA ASP A 25 10.01 0.72 -3.06
C ASP A 25 8.96 0.01 -2.19
N PHE A 26 7.95 -0.58 -2.83
CA PHE A 26 6.90 -1.36 -2.18
C PHE A 26 7.21 -2.86 -2.22
N ASP A 27 8.29 -3.24 -2.89
CA ASP A 27 8.77 -4.62 -2.93
C ASP A 27 9.15 -5.10 -1.52
N PHE A 28 8.63 -6.27 -1.18
CA PHE A 28 8.77 -6.96 0.10
C PHE A 28 10.21 -7.38 0.41
N ALA A 29 11.09 -7.46 -0.60
CA ALA A 29 12.50 -7.75 -0.41
C ALA A 29 13.25 -6.58 0.25
N PHE A 30 12.72 -5.36 0.12
CA PHE A 30 13.30 -4.14 0.66
C PHE A 30 12.66 -3.74 1.99
N GLU A 31 13.52 -3.44 2.96
CA GLU A 31 13.09 -3.04 4.30
C GLU A 31 13.14 -1.53 4.48
N PRO A 32 12.07 -0.91 5.00
CA PRO A 32 12.02 0.52 5.13
C PRO A 32 13.11 1.03 6.06
N GLY A 33 13.83 2.06 5.62
CA GLY A 33 14.88 2.73 6.41
C GLY A 33 14.34 3.52 7.61
N VAL A 34 13.02 3.61 7.76
CA VAL A 34 12.31 4.18 8.92
C VAL A 34 11.35 3.12 9.45
N GLY A 35 11.55 2.66 10.67
CA GLY A 35 10.73 1.63 11.30
C GLY A 35 9.36 2.18 11.69
N VAL A 36 8.29 1.44 11.41
CA VAL A 36 6.93 1.78 11.84
C VAL A 36 6.47 0.77 12.88
N TYR A 37 5.96 1.26 14.00
CA TYR A 37 5.49 0.45 15.11
C TYR A 37 4.04 0.82 15.45
N VAL A 38 3.19 -0.18 15.68
CA VAL A 38 1.84 -0.01 16.23
C VAL A 38 1.75 -0.73 17.55
N ASP A 39 1.55 0.00 18.64
CA ASP A 39 1.52 -0.56 20.00
C ASP A 39 2.74 -1.46 20.29
N ASP A 40 3.92 -0.97 19.92
CA ASP A 40 5.21 -1.66 20.00
C ASP A 40 5.39 -2.92 19.13
N VAL A 41 4.43 -3.20 18.25
CA VAL A 41 4.56 -4.22 17.21
C VAL A 41 5.18 -3.64 15.94
N TYR A 42 6.30 -4.20 15.51
CA TYR A 42 6.98 -3.83 14.27
C TYR A 42 6.11 -4.13 13.03
N GLN A 43 6.01 -3.17 12.12
CA GLN A 43 5.33 -3.32 10.83
C GLN A 43 6.40 -3.46 9.71
N PRO A 44 6.64 -4.68 9.20
CA PRO A 44 7.72 -4.96 8.26
C PRO A 44 7.48 -4.42 6.84
N PHE A 45 6.21 -4.28 6.44
CA PHE A 45 5.82 -3.94 5.07
C PHE A 45 5.13 -2.57 5.00
N THR A 46 5.42 -1.81 3.95
CA THR A 46 4.80 -0.50 3.71
C THR A 46 3.29 -0.62 3.49
N MET A 47 2.79 -1.67 2.83
CA MET A 47 1.34 -1.95 2.74
C MET A 47 0.70 -2.25 4.09
N GLY A 48 1.44 -2.90 5.00
CA GLY A 48 0.99 -3.13 6.37
C GLY A 48 0.72 -1.83 7.13
N THR A 49 1.33 -0.70 6.73
CA THR A 49 1.08 0.62 7.34
C THR A 49 -0.14 1.34 6.76
N GLN A 50 -0.79 0.81 5.72
CA GLN A 50 -2.03 1.33 5.15
C GLN A 50 -3.24 0.98 6.02
N MET A 51 -3.08 1.07 7.34
CA MET A 51 -4.16 0.88 8.30
C MET A 51 -4.95 2.16 8.44
N ASP A 52 -6.26 2.02 8.61
CA ASP A 52 -7.01 3.08 9.21
C ASP A 52 -6.78 2.98 10.71
N LEU A 53 -5.97 3.88 11.24
CA LEU A 53 -5.52 3.78 12.62
C LEU A 53 -6.71 3.98 13.56
N MET A 54 -7.22 2.87 14.07
CA MET A 54 -8.38 2.82 14.95
C MET A 54 -7.97 3.34 16.33
N ASP A 55 -8.60 4.42 16.76
CA ASP A 55 -8.48 4.95 18.12
C ASP A 55 -7.06 5.34 18.56
N MET A 56 -6.41 6.17 17.76
CA MET A 56 -5.08 6.69 18.08
C MET A 56 -5.11 7.57 19.35
N ASP A 57 -4.19 7.33 20.27
CA ASP A 57 -3.88 8.24 21.38
C ASP A 57 -2.83 9.26 20.90
N ARG A 58 -1.68 8.78 20.41
CA ARG A 58 -0.59 9.65 19.97
C ARG A 58 0.33 9.01 18.93
N VAL A 59 1.11 9.86 18.27
CA VAL A 59 2.18 9.48 17.35
C VAL A 59 3.50 10.00 17.89
N GLU A 60 4.49 9.12 18.01
CA GLU A 60 5.84 9.48 18.44
C GLU A 60 6.83 9.30 17.30
N VAL A 61 7.71 10.29 17.08
CA VAL A 61 8.72 10.25 16.01
C VAL A 61 10.10 10.38 16.63
N LEU A 62 10.87 9.30 16.56
CA LEU A 62 12.25 9.25 17.02
C LEU A 62 13.17 9.42 15.81
N ARG A 63 13.95 10.50 15.79
CA ARG A 63 14.82 10.83 14.64
C ARG A 63 16.23 10.30 14.83
N GLY A 64 16.83 9.78 13.76
CA GLY A 64 18.16 9.20 13.77
C GLY A 64 18.15 7.72 14.17
N PRO A 65 19.31 7.05 14.17
CA PRO A 65 19.38 5.61 14.39
C PRO A 65 18.78 5.19 15.74
N GLN A 66 17.80 4.29 15.72
CA GLN A 66 17.14 3.72 16.91
C GLN A 66 17.28 2.20 17.00
N GLY A 67 18.29 1.64 16.32
CA GLY A 67 18.47 0.19 16.24
C GLY A 67 18.62 -0.52 17.59
N THR A 68 19.08 0.16 18.65
CA THR A 68 19.26 -0.43 19.99
C THR A 68 18.02 -0.40 20.88
N LEU A 69 16.92 0.25 20.44
CA LEU A 69 15.67 0.36 21.19
C LEU A 69 14.46 -0.18 20.41
N PHE A 70 14.50 -0.09 19.09
CA PHE A 70 13.42 -0.43 18.17
C PHE A 70 13.94 -1.25 16.98
N GLY A 71 14.98 -2.06 17.19
CA GLY A 71 15.42 -3.10 16.26
C GLY A 71 15.48 -2.71 14.77
N ARG A 72 14.95 -3.61 13.93
CA ARG A 72 15.04 -3.63 12.46
C ARG A 72 14.42 -2.37 11.82
N GLY A 73 14.90 -1.98 10.63
CA GLY A 73 14.34 -0.84 9.88
C GLY A 73 14.59 0.57 10.45
N SER A 74 15.32 0.72 11.56
CA SER A 74 15.38 1.97 12.34
C SER A 74 16.62 2.84 12.08
N ILE A 75 17.17 2.86 10.85
CA ILE A 75 18.42 3.58 10.52
C ILE A 75 18.18 5.10 10.42
N GLY A 76 17.12 5.50 9.72
CA GLY A 76 16.68 6.89 9.62
C GLY A 76 15.93 7.38 10.86
N GLY A 77 15.22 6.47 11.52
CA GLY A 77 14.41 6.74 12.71
C GLY A 77 13.24 5.76 12.85
N VAL A 78 12.31 6.11 13.73
CA VAL A 78 11.12 5.32 14.06
C VAL A 78 9.90 6.21 14.14
N VAL A 79 8.77 5.70 13.64
CA VAL A 79 7.43 6.25 13.85
C VAL A 79 6.63 5.24 14.68
N ARG A 80 6.24 5.63 15.89
CA ARG A 80 5.37 4.82 16.76
C ARG A 80 3.96 5.38 16.73
N LEU A 81 3.01 4.49 16.53
CA LEU A 81 1.58 4.74 16.51
C LEU A 81 1.01 4.05 17.76
N ILE A 82 0.50 4.83 18.70
CA ILE A 82 0.07 4.33 20.01
C ILE A 82 -1.43 4.52 20.12
N SER A 83 -2.15 3.41 20.22
CA SER A 83 -3.59 3.39 20.40
C SER A 83 -3.99 3.72 21.85
N LYS A 84 -5.24 4.14 22.04
CA LYS A 84 -5.83 4.24 23.37
C LYS A 84 -5.92 2.85 24.00
N LYS A 85 -5.40 2.73 25.21
CA LYS A 85 -5.49 1.51 26.03
C LYS A 85 -6.91 1.34 26.60
N ALA A 86 -7.23 0.11 27.02
CA ALA A 86 -8.40 -0.13 27.86
C ALA A 86 -8.11 0.33 29.29
N GLU A 87 -8.80 1.38 29.76
CA GLU A 87 -8.56 1.97 31.09
C GLU A 87 -9.68 1.69 32.08
N GLY A 88 -10.82 1.17 31.61
CA GLY A 88 -11.98 0.89 32.46
C GLY A 88 -12.68 2.16 32.92
N THR A 89 -12.71 3.19 32.07
CA THR A 89 -13.35 4.47 32.38
C THR A 89 -14.88 4.43 32.24
N ASP A 90 -15.45 3.37 31.64
CA ASP A 90 -16.88 3.29 31.27
C ASP A 90 -17.34 4.49 30.44
N THR A 91 -16.46 4.97 29.55
CA THR A 91 -16.73 6.07 28.64
C THR A 91 -16.59 5.63 27.18
N GLY A 92 -17.30 6.33 26.30
CA GLY A 92 -17.22 6.09 24.87
C GLY A 92 -17.43 7.35 24.07
N TYR A 93 -17.24 7.22 22.76
CA TYR A 93 -17.46 8.28 21.79
C TYR A 93 -18.09 7.72 20.52
N ILE A 94 -18.78 8.60 19.80
CA ILE A 94 -19.28 8.36 18.45
C ILE A 94 -18.99 9.61 17.64
N ASP A 95 -18.19 9.47 16.60
CA ASP A 95 -17.87 10.52 15.64
C ASP A 95 -18.54 10.20 14.30
N VAL A 96 -19.33 11.15 13.78
CA VAL A 96 -19.96 11.05 12.46
C VAL A 96 -19.45 12.19 11.60
N THR A 97 -18.87 11.87 10.44
CA THR A 97 -18.35 12.87 9.49
C THR A 97 -19.04 12.74 8.13
N PRO A 98 -20.05 13.60 7.84
CA PRO A 98 -20.60 13.71 6.50
C PRO A 98 -19.68 14.52 5.58
N GLY A 99 -19.73 14.28 4.27
CA GLY A 99 -18.94 15.02 3.30
C GLY A 99 -19.44 14.94 1.85
N SER A 100 -18.68 15.54 0.93
CA SER A 100 -18.96 15.44 -0.52
C SER A 100 -18.93 14.00 -1.01
N TYR A 101 -19.58 13.73 -2.15
CA TYR A 101 -19.69 12.39 -2.76
C TYR A 101 -20.38 11.38 -1.84
N LYS A 102 -21.49 11.81 -1.23
CA LYS A 102 -22.27 11.04 -0.25
C LYS A 102 -21.40 10.43 0.86
N ARG A 103 -20.29 11.09 1.20
CA ARG A 103 -19.37 10.57 2.21
C ARG A 103 -20.03 10.50 3.56
N ILE A 104 -19.88 9.37 4.22
CA ILE A 104 -20.15 9.18 5.63
C ILE A 104 -19.02 8.36 6.25
N ASP A 105 -18.30 8.98 7.18
CA ASP A 105 -17.40 8.25 8.06
C ASP A 105 -18.07 8.12 9.43
N LEU A 106 -18.02 6.93 10.00
CA LEU A 106 -18.39 6.63 11.37
C LEU A 106 -17.15 6.14 12.11
N ARG A 107 -16.91 6.66 13.31
CA ARG A 107 -15.99 6.06 14.26
C ARG A 107 -16.70 5.97 15.59
N ALA A 108 -16.53 4.86 16.28
CA ALA A 108 -17.08 4.70 17.62
C ALA A 108 -16.10 3.91 18.45
N GLY A 109 -16.02 4.23 19.73
CA GLY A 109 -15.21 3.48 20.68
C GLY A 109 -15.83 3.51 22.05
N TYR A 110 -15.70 2.42 22.80
CA TYR A 110 -16.15 2.33 24.18
C TYR A 110 -15.12 1.58 25.01
N ASP A 111 -14.86 2.12 26.20
CA ASP A 111 -13.97 1.58 27.22
C ASP A 111 -14.79 0.96 28.35
N PHE A 112 -14.60 -0.32 28.61
CA PHE A 112 -15.38 -1.11 29.56
C PHE A 112 -14.54 -1.45 30.78
N LYS A 113 -15.08 -1.21 31.97
CA LYS A 113 -14.61 -1.85 33.19
C LYS A 113 -15.31 -3.19 33.37
N LEU A 114 -14.64 -4.29 33.05
CA LEU A 114 -15.20 -5.64 33.21
C LEU A 114 -15.13 -6.12 34.67
N ASN A 115 -14.03 -5.77 35.35
CA ASN A 115 -13.80 -5.99 36.78
C ASN A 115 -12.81 -4.94 37.31
N ASP A 116 -12.46 -4.99 38.59
CA ASP A 116 -11.49 -4.06 39.21
C ASP A 116 -10.09 -4.12 38.61
N ASN A 117 -9.74 -5.24 37.97
CA ASN A 117 -8.44 -5.45 37.35
C ASN A 117 -8.49 -5.82 35.86
N LEU A 118 -9.68 -5.92 35.27
CA LEU A 118 -9.87 -6.36 33.90
C LEU A 118 -10.69 -5.33 33.12
N PHE A 119 -10.10 -4.83 32.04
CA PHE A 119 -10.65 -3.76 31.22
C PHE A 119 -10.69 -4.20 29.76
N ALA A 120 -11.70 -3.77 29.03
CA ALA A 120 -11.78 -4.02 27.60
C ALA A 120 -12.06 -2.74 26.84
N ARG A 121 -11.60 -2.66 25.59
CA ARG A 121 -11.91 -1.54 24.71
C ARG A 121 -12.31 -2.08 23.35
N VAL A 122 -13.39 -1.55 22.79
CA VAL A 122 -13.83 -1.88 21.44
C VAL A 122 -13.91 -0.59 20.64
N THR A 123 -13.27 -0.57 19.48
CA THR A 123 -13.30 0.56 18.55
C THR A 123 -13.67 0.05 17.16
N GLY A 124 -14.65 0.69 16.53
CA GLY A 124 -15.05 0.45 15.15
C GLY A 124 -14.85 1.69 14.28
N VAL A 125 -14.51 1.46 13.02
CA VAL A 125 -14.46 2.49 11.98
C VAL A 125 -15.22 2.03 10.75
N SER A 126 -15.93 2.94 10.11
CA SER A 126 -16.51 2.76 8.79
C SER A 126 -16.29 4.04 8.00
N ARG A 127 -15.86 3.92 6.75
CA ARG A 127 -15.76 5.04 5.82
C ARG A 127 -16.38 4.65 4.51
N HIS A 128 -17.33 5.44 4.08
CA HIS A 128 -17.93 5.30 2.78
C HIS A 128 -17.90 6.64 2.04
N SER A 129 -17.56 6.63 0.77
CA SER A 129 -17.67 7.76 -0.15
C SER A 129 -17.83 7.22 -1.56
N ASP A 130 -18.80 7.74 -2.30
CA ASP A 130 -18.94 7.45 -3.72
C ASP A 130 -17.66 7.88 -4.47
N GLY A 131 -17.36 7.19 -5.56
CA GLY A 131 -16.34 7.63 -6.50
C GLY A 131 -16.68 8.98 -7.11
N TYR A 132 -15.65 9.79 -7.30
CA TYR A 132 -15.80 11.17 -7.76
C TYR A 132 -15.41 11.37 -9.21
N GLN A 133 -14.77 10.39 -9.82
CA GLN A 133 -14.39 10.40 -11.23
C GLN A 133 -15.23 9.37 -11.97
N ASN A 134 -15.96 9.80 -13.00
CA ASN A 134 -16.72 8.90 -13.85
C ASN A 134 -15.78 8.22 -14.84
N VAL A 135 -15.88 6.89 -14.94
CA VAL A 135 -15.28 6.10 -16.01
C VAL A 135 -16.28 6.12 -17.16
N VAL A 136 -15.86 6.69 -18.30
CA VAL A 136 -16.70 6.85 -19.48
C VAL A 136 -16.16 5.94 -20.59
N ASP A 137 -17.04 5.19 -21.23
CA ASP A 137 -16.68 4.44 -22.43
C ASP A 137 -16.51 5.42 -23.61
N PHE A 138 -15.28 5.52 -24.12
CA PHE A 138 -14.95 6.45 -25.21
C PHE A 138 -15.69 6.11 -26.50
N ALA A 139 -15.85 4.83 -26.83
CA ALA A 139 -16.51 4.40 -28.07
C ALA A 139 -18.00 4.72 -28.07
N CYS A 140 -18.66 4.58 -26.92
CA CYS A 140 -20.04 4.99 -26.70
C CYS A 140 -20.19 6.51 -26.72
N ALA A 141 -19.33 7.25 -26.01
CA ALA A 141 -19.43 8.69 -25.88
C ALA A 141 -19.05 9.46 -27.16
N HIS A 142 -18.14 8.91 -27.95
CA HIS A 142 -17.58 9.54 -29.16
C HIS A 142 -17.56 8.59 -30.36
N PRO A 143 -18.73 8.11 -30.84
CA PRO A 143 -18.80 7.04 -31.84
C PRO A 143 -18.13 7.41 -33.17
N THR A 144 -18.09 8.69 -33.53
CA THR A 144 -17.43 9.17 -34.75
C THR A 144 -15.91 9.30 -34.61
N LEU A 145 -15.38 9.32 -33.39
CA LEU A 145 -13.94 9.44 -33.09
C LEU A 145 -13.30 8.11 -32.66
N ALA A 146 -14.12 7.09 -32.44
CA ALA A 146 -13.74 5.82 -31.82
C ALA A 146 -13.11 4.79 -32.78
N GLY A 147 -13.19 5.01 -34.10
CA GLY A 147 -12.74 4.04 -35.09
C GLY A 147 -13.30 2.64 -34.82
N ALA A 148 -12.40 1.66 -34.65
CA ALA A 148 -12.75 0.27 -34.37
C ALA A 148 -12.71 -0.11 -32.86
N LEU A 149 -12.58 0.86 -31.95
CA LEU A 149 -12.74 0.60 -30.51
C LEU A 149 -14.10 -0.02 -30.25
N GLN A 150 -14.09 -1.15 -29.53
CA GLN A 150 -15.31 -1.82 -29.12
C GLN A 150 -15.90 -1.13 -27.90
N VAL A 151 -17.22 -1.07 -27.84
CA VAL A 151 -17.93 -0.62 -26.64
C VAL A 151 -17.78 -1.72 -25.59
N SER A 152 -17.10 -1.38 -24.48
CA SER A 152 -16.70 -2.33 -23.44
C SER A 152 -17.87 -2.83 -22.59
N ASP A 153 -18.85 -1.96 -22.34
CA ASP A 153 -20.14 -2.30 -21.75
C ASP A 153 -21.24 -1.52 -22.50
N PRO A 154 -22.14 -2.19 -23.26
CA PRO A 154 -23.16 -1.54 -24.06
C PRO A 154 -24.31 -0.92 -23.23
N SER A 155 -24.09 -0.58 -21.96
CA SER A 155 -25.09 -0.01 -21.05
C SER A 155 -25.52 1.41 -21.46
N LYS A 156 -26.37 1.47 -22.49
CA LYS A 156 -27.15 2.63 -22.95
C LYS A 156 -28.04 3.25 -21.84
N ALA A 157 -28.08 2.66 -20.65
CA ALA A 157 -28.84 3.13 -19.50
C ALA A 157 -28.19 4.31 -18.75
N HIS A 158 -26.88 4.57 -18.91
CA HIS A 158 -26.14 5.51 -18.05
C HIS A 158 -25.26 6.54 -18.80
N HIS A 159 -25.70 7.10 -19.94
CA HIS A 159 -24.93 8.13 -20.66
C HIS A 159 -23.45 7.75 -20.91
N CYS A 160 -23.19 6.48 -21.27
CA CYS A 160 -21.85 5.91 -21.50
C CYS A 160 -20.94 5.84 -20.27
N ILE A 161 -21.46 6.04 -19.05
CA ILE A 161 -20.71 5.87 -17.81
C ILE A 161 -20.73 4.38 -17.43
N THR A 162 -19.55 3.78 -17.34
CA THR A 162 -19.36 2.35 -17.02
C THR A 162 -18.99 2.10 -15.56
N GLY A 163 -18.68 3.17 -14.81
CA GLY A 163 -18.39 3.08 -13.38
C GLY A 163 -17.80 4.37 -12.83
N THR A 164 -17.22 4.27 -11.63
CA THR A 164 -16.53 5.35 -10.95
C THR A 164 -15.14 4.94 -10.45
N GLN A 165 -14.29 5.94 -10.20
CA GLN A 165 -13.00 5.80 -9.51
C GLN A 165 -12.88 6.76 -8.33
N GLY A 166 -12.01 6.40 -7.38
CA GLY A 166 -11.71 7.19 -6.20
C GLY A 166 -12.73 7.08 -5.05
N GLY A 167 -13.68 6.13 -5.14
CA GLY A 167 -14.60 5.77 -4.07
C GLY A 167 -13.88 5.08 -2.91
N ILE A 168 -14.39 5.29 -1.70
CA ILE A 168 -13.81 4.75 -0.45
C ILE A 168 -14.83 3.80 0.16
N SER A 169 -14.39 2.60 0.52
CA SER A 169 -15.21 1.61 1.21
C SER A 169 -14.35 0.85 2.21
N VAL A 170 -14.34 1.33 3.45
CA VAL A 170 -13.48 0.79 4.53
C VAL A 170 -14.33 0.47 5.73
N SER A 171 -14.07 -0.68 6.34
CA SER A 171 -14.58 -1.02 7.66
C SER A 171 -13.45 -1.62 8.49
N GLY A 172 -13.51 -1.40 9.80
CA GLY A 172 -12.55 -1.96 10.73
C GLY A 172 -13.13 -2.11 12.11
N LEU A 173 -12.70 -3.14 12.81
CA LEU A 173 -13.03 -3.40 14.20
C LEU A 173 -11.76 -3.77 14.94
N ARG A 174 -11.56 -3.19 16.12
CA ARG A 174 -10.48 -3.52 17.03
C ARG A 174 -11.04 -3.77 18.42
N GLY A 175 -10.73 -4.92 18.97
CA GLY A 175 -10.96 -5.27 20.37
C GLY A 175 -9.64 -5.30 21.13
N GLN A 176 -9.67 -4.83 22.38
CA GLN A 176 -8.54 -4.89 23.30
C GLN A 176 -9.01 -5.42 24.65
N LEU A 177 -8.14 -6.16 25.33
CA LEU A 177 -8.30 -6.60 26.70
C LEU A 177 -7.04 -6.24 27.48
N ARG A 178 -7.19 -5.59 28.64
CA ARG A 178 -6.08 -5.28 29.54
C ARG A 178 -6.36 -5.84 30.92
N TRP A 179 -5.42 -6.61 31.45
CA TRP A 179 -5.50 -7.27 32.74
C TRP A 179 -4.34 -6.84 33.63
N VAL A 180 -4.63 -6.29 34.80
CA VAL A 180 -3.64 -5.76 35.75
C VAL A 180 -3.68 -6.57 37.05
N VAL A 181 -2.75 -7.49 37.24
CA VAL A 181 -2.72 -8.35 38.43
C VAL A 181 -1.80 -7.73 39.48
N GLY A 182 -2.41 -7.20 40.54
CA GLY A 182 -1.68 -6.49 41.60
C GLY A 182 -0.88 -5.31 41.04
N ASP A 183 0.32 -5.09 41.60
CA ASP A 183 1.18 -3.99 41.18
C ASP A 183 2.29 -4.42 40.21
N ASN A 184 2.42 -5.73 39.94
CA ASN A 184 3.59 -6.31 39.32
C ASN A 184 3.34 -6.92 37.94
N PHE A 185 2.11 -7.20 37.53
CA PHE A 185 1.85 -7.81 36.23
C PHE A 185 0.74 -7.09 35.46
N GLU A 186 1.01 -6.78 34.19
CA GLU A 186 0.04 -6.25 33.24
C GLU A 186 0.11 -7.07 31.94
N ALA A 187 -1.04 -7.50 31.44
CA ALA A 187 -1.19 -8.10 30.12
C ALA A 187 -2.14 -7.25 29.29
N SER A 188 -1.76 -6.92 28.06
CA SER A 188 -2.63 -6.28 27.07
C SER A 188 -2.68 -7.16 25.83
N LEU A 189 -3.89 -7.50 25.39
CA LEU A 189 -4.13 -8.28 24.18
C LEU A 189 -5.00 -7.47 23.24
N ALA A 190 -4.75 -7.55 21.94
CA ALA A 190 -5.57 -6.92 20.92
C ALA A 190 -5.83 -7.86 19.75
N ALA A 191 -7.01 -7.74 19.17
CA ALA A 191 -7.38 -8.35 17.92
C ALA A 191 -8.02 -7.29 17.04
N GLU A 192 -7.65 -7.23 15.78
CA GLU A 192 -8.22 -6.30 14.81
C GLU A 192 -8.47 -6.98 13.47
N HIS A 193 -9.53 -6.53 12.81
CA HIS A 193 -9.85 -6.87 11.44
C HIS A 193 -10.19 -5.59 10.67
N GLN A 194 -9.71 -5.47 9.44
CA GLN A 194 -9.97 -4.33 8.57
C GLN A 194 -10.16 -4.80 7.13
N ALA A 195 -11.28 -4.42 6.54
CA ALA A 195 -11.59 -4.64 5.14
C ALA A 195 -11.63 -3.29 4.40
N ASP A 196 -10.90 -3.19 3.30
CA ASP A 196 -10.88 -2.09 2.36
C ASP A 196 -11.20 -2.61 0.96
N THR A 197 -12.36 -2.21 0.44
CA THR A 197 -12.85 -2.54 -0.90
C THR A 197 -12.93 -1.31 -1.80
N SER A 198 -12.13 -0.29 -1.50
CA SER A 198 -12.12 0.99 -2.22
C SER A 198 -11.84 0.81 -3.71
N GLU A 199 -12.41 1.72 -4.50
CA GLU A 199 -12.19 1.75 -5.94
C GLU A 199 -10.73 2.04 -6.26
N ALA A 200 -10.30 1.69 -7.47
CA ALA A 200 -9.01 2.09 -7.98
C ALA A 200 -8.82 3.61 -7.91
N LYS A 201 -7.55 3.99 -7.89
CA LYS A 201 -7.14 5.39 -7.90
C LYS A 201 -7.77 6.11 -9.10
N ALA A 202 -8.30 7.30 -8.82
CA ALA A 202 -8.76 8.22 -9.85
C ALA A 202 -7.56 8.91 -10.52
N ASP A 203 -7.31 8.56 -11.79
CA ASP A 203 -6.29 9.15 -12.65
C ASP A 203 -6.91 9.73 -13.92
N THR A 204 -6.33 10.81 -14.43
CA THR A 204 -6.85 11.50 -15.62
C THR A 204 -5.69 11.83 -16.55
N LEU A 205 -5.89 11.58 -17.85
CA LEU A 205 -4.94 11.95 -18.87
C LEU A 205 -4.96 13.47 -19.06
N LEU A 206 -3.89 14.17 -18.67
CA LEU A 206 -3.83 15.63 -18.79
C LEU A 206 -3.23 16.11 -20.11
N ALA A 207 -2.28 15.36 -20.65
CA ALA A 207 -1.56 15.69 -21.87
C ALA A 207 -0.92 14.44 -22.46
N ILE A 208 -0.75 14.44 -23.78
CA ILE A 208 0.05 13.47 -24.50
C ILE A 208 1.30 14.20 -25.00
N VAL A 209 2.46 13.78 -24.53
CA VAL A 209 3.74 14.43 -24.83
C VAL A 209 4.62 13.44 -25.57
N TYR A 210 4.96 13.76 -26.82
CA TYR A 210 5.98 13.05 -27.57
C TYR A 210 7.33 13.70 -27.27
N PRO A 211 8.29 12.97 -26.64
CA PRO A 211 9.59 13.54 -26.38
C PRO A 211 10.29 13.83 -27.70
N LYS A 212 11.03 14.93 -27.70
CA LYS A 212 11.79 15.41 -28.85
C LYS A 212 13.28 15.26 -28.55
N ASP A 213 14.07 14.94 -29.57
CA ASP A 213 15.52 15.01 -29.49
C ASP A 213 15.97 16.48 -29.34
N LEU A 214 17.28 16.68 -29.14
CA LEU A 214 17.86 18.04 -29.05
C LEU A 214 17.69 18.86 -30.34
N SER A 215 17.34 18.21 -31.46
CA SER A 215 17.05 18.83 -32.75
C SER A 215 15.56 19.15 -32.94
N GLY A 216 14.71 18.83 -31.96
CA GLY A 216 13.27 19.07 -32.00
C GLY A 216 12.45 18.00 -32.74
N ASN A 217 13.07 16.91 -33.19
CA ASN A 217 12.39 15.80 -33.85
C ASN A 217 11.77 14.86 -32.81
N THR A 218 10.57 14.37 -33.07
CA THR A 218 9.95 13.34 -32.22
C THR A 218 10.84 12.10 -32.15
N ILE A 219 11.14 11.65 -30.94
CA ILE A 219 11.92 10.43 -30.71
C ILE A 219 11.02 9.22 -31.02
N PRO A 220 11.34 8.42 -32.06
CA PRO A 220 10.46 7.33 -32.52
C PRO A 220 10.37 6.14 -31.56
N THR A 221 11.18 6.08 -30.50
CA THR A 221 11.26 4.94 -29.57
C THR A 221 10.23 5.00 -28.44
N THR A 222 9.38 6.02 -28.38
CA THR A 222 8.30 6.04 -27.40
C THR A 222 7.15 5.11 -27.80
N GLY A 223 6.60 4.38 -26.83
CA GLY A 223 5.46 3.46 -27.07
C GLY A 223 4.30 4.11 -27.81
N TYR A 224 4.05 5.40 -27.59
CA TYR A 224 3.00 6.19 -28.27
C TYR A 224 3.31 6.50 -29.75
N ALA A 225 4.57 6.77 -30.10
CA ALA A 225 4.95 7.04 -31.49
C ALA A 225 4.87 5.75 -32.34
N LEU A 226 5.21 4.61 -31.74
CA LEU A 226 5.08 3.29 -32.37
C LEU A 226 3.62 2.85 -32.47
N TRP A 227 2.79 3.14 -31.47
CA TRP A 227 1.33 2.98 -31.55
C TRP A 227 0.79 3.65 -32.82
N ASN A 228 1.14 4.91 -33.05
CA ASN A 228 0.65 5.66 -34.20
C ASN A 228 1.22 5.17 -35.55
N ALA A 229 2.44 4.66 -35.55
CA ALA A 229 3.06 4.10 -36.76
C ALA A 229 2.45 2.74 -37.15
N GLU A 230 2.14 1.88 -36.18
CA GLU A 230 1.78 0.47 -36.42
C GLU A 230 0.27 0.19 -36.25
N TYR A 231 -0.48 0.91 -35.40
CA TYR A 231 -1.87 0.55 -35.03
C TYR A 231 -2.92 1.58 -35.44
N ALA A 232 -2.53 2.84 -35.65
CA ALA A 232 -3.45 3.88 -36.13
C ALA A 232 -3.86 3.70 -37.60
N GLN A 233 -3.01 3.03 -38.39
CA GLN A 233 -3.17 2.89 -39.84
C GLN A 233 -3.84 1.58 -40.28
N HIS A 234 -3.96 0.59 -39.39
CA HIS A 234 -4.52 -0.73 -39.70
C HIS A 234 -5.97 -0.84 -39.18
N VAL A 235 -6.91 -1.08 -40.09
CA VAL A 235 -8.24 -1.61 -39.74
C VAL A 235 -8.09 -3.12 -39.57
N PRO A 236 -8.71 -3.77 -38.57
CA PRO A 236 -8.57 -5.22 -38.39
C PRO A 236 -8.91 -5.97 -39.69
N THR A 237 -7.96 -6.76 -40.19
CA THR A 237 -8.15 -7.63 -41.36
C THR A 237 -7.84 -9.09 -40.99
N PRO A 238 -8.40 -10.08 -41.70
CA PRO A 238 -8.00 -11.47 -41.51
C PRO A 238 -6.48 -11.63 -41.74
N GLY A 239 -5.71 -11.86 -40.68
CA GLY A 239 -4.24 -11.97 -40.70
C GLY A 239 -3.47 -10.79 -40.09
N ALA A 240 -4.12 -9.65 -39.86
CA ALA A 240 -3.60 -8.53 -39.06
C ALA A 240 -4.74 -8.01 -38.16
N PRO A 241 -5.08 -8.76 -37.08
CA PRO A 241 -6.26 -8.46 -36.26
C PRO A 241 -6.06 -7.25 -35.33
N TYR A 242 -4.89 -6.63 -35.36
CA TYR A 242 -4.46 -5.64 -34.39
C TYR A 242 -4.43 -4.24 -35.03
N GLY A 243 -5.38 -3.39 -34.64
CA GLY A 243 -5.48 -2.03 -35.14
C GLY A 243 -6.85 -1.42 -34.82
N PHE A 244 -6.88 -0.18 -34.37
CA PHE A 244 -8.13 0.50 -33.97
C PHE A 244 -8.56 1.56 -34.99
N GLY A 245 -7.77 1.76 -36.06
CA GLY A 245 -8.01 2.80 -37.07
C GLY A 245 -7.99 4.22 -36.50
N ILE A 246 -7.39 4.42 -35.33
CA ILE A 246 -7.31 5.71 -34.64
C ILE A 246 -5.91 5.93 -34.06
N PRO A 247 -5.32 7.13 -34.24
CA PRO A 247 -4.11 7.49 -33.53
C PRO A 247 -4.39 7.74 -32.06
N TYR A 248 -3.42 7.38 -31.23
CA TYR A 248 -3.31 7.82 -29.85
C TYR A 248 -2.96 9.30 -29.85
N ASP A 249 -3.95 10.18 -29.64
CA ASP A 249 -3.78 11.63 -29.66
C ASP A 249 -4.75 12.33 -28.69
N ASN A 250 -4.77 13.66 -28.74
CA ASN A 250 -5.50 14.52 -27.82
C ASN A 250 -7.01 14.23 -27.72
N ARG A 251 -7.60 13.45 -28.64
CA ARG A 251 -8.99 13.00 -28.52
C ARG A 251 -9.25 12.22 -27.23
N PHE A 252 -8.24 11.53 -26.69
CA PHE A 252 -8.36 10.77 -25.45
C PHE A 252 -8.15 11.61 -24.19
N ILE A 253 -7.90 12.91 -24.32
CA ILE A 253 -7.83 13.80 -23.17
C ILE A 253 -9.27 14.09 -22.73
N PRO A 254 -9.71 13.67 -21.53
CA PRO A 254 -11.05 13.94 -21.04
C PRO A 254 -11.28 15.45 -20.87
N PRO A 255 -12.53 15.92 -20.98
CA PRO A 255 -12.85 17.35 -20.90
C PRO A 255 -12.55 17.97 -19.52
N ASN A 256 -12.40 17.15 -18.48
CA ASN A 256 -12.07 17.59 -17.13
C ASN A 256 -11.53 16.41 -16.28
N SER A 257 -10.96 16.72 -15.12
CA SER A 257 -10.36 15.74 -14.20
C SER A 257 -11.34 14.84 -13.43
N TYR A 258 -12.65 14.99 -13.64
CA TYR A 258 -13.71 14.14 -13.06
C TYR A 258 -14.26 13.15 -14.09
N THR A 259 -13.63 13.07 -15.26
CA THR A 259 -13.88 12.07 -16.27
C THR A 259 -12.57 11.35 -16.56
N THR A 260 -12.65 10.05 -16.79
CA THR A 260 -11.56 9.25 -17.32
C THR A 260 -12.08 8.35 -18.42
N TYR A 261 -11.21 8.01 -19.36
CA TYR A 261 -11.47 6.96 -20.33
C TYR A 261 -10.74 5.68 -19.97
N ALA A 262 -10.10 5.61 -18.79
CA ALA A 262 -9.35 4.46 -18.29
C ALA A 262 -10.08 3.14 -18.57
N THR A 263 -9.36 2.21 -19.17
CA THR A 263 -9.88 0.88 -19.44
C THR A 263 -9.22 -0.14 -18.51
N TYR A 264 -10.03 -0.96 -17.85
CA TYR A 264 -9.55 -2.15 -17.15
C TYR A 264 -9.83 -3.42 -17.97
N ASN A 265 -10.22 -3.23 -19.22
CA ASN A 265 -10.48 -4.28 -20.18
C ASN A 265 -9.44 -4.17 -21.29
N ASP A 266 -8.77 -5.27 -21.58
CA ASP A 266 -7.94 -5.40 -22.77
C ASP A 266 -8.75 -6.02 -23.90
N PRO A 267 -9.20 -5.24 -24.89
CA PRO A 267 -9.96 -5.77 -26.01
C PRO A 267 -9.16 -6.74 -26.88
N ASN A 268 -7.83 -6.77 -26.79
CA ASN A 268 -6.98 -7.67 -27.58
C ASN A 268 -6.79 -9.05 -26.92
N SER A 269 -6.49 -9.08 -25.62
CA SER A 269 -6.37 -10.36 -24.88
C SER A 269 -7.70 -10.89 -24.34
N GLY A 270 -8.72 -10.04 -24.22
CA GLY A 270 -10.00 -10.36 -23.58
C GLY A 270 -9.95 -10.33 -22.05
N LEU A 271 -8.83 -9.88 -21.46
CA LEU A 271 -8.70 -9.75 -20.02
C LEU A 271 -9.53 -8.57 -19.49
N ALA A 272 -10.18 -8.79 -18.36
CA ALA A 272 -10.94 -7.78 -17.64
C ALA A 272 -10.51 -7.79 -16.18
N PHE A 273 -10.17 -6.61 -15.66
CA PHE A 273 -9.73 -6.42 -14.28
C PHE A 273 -10.75 -5.59 -13.53
N LYS A 274 -10.98 -5.94 -12.25
CA LYS A 274 -11.82 -5.13 -11.38
C LYS A 274 -11.04 -3.88 -10.96
N PRO A 275 -11.54 -2.65 -11.18
CA PRO A 275 -10.85 -1.42 -10.80
C PRO A 275 -10.96 -1.18 -9.29
N GLN A 276 -10.24 -1.98 -8.51
CA GLN A 276 -10.24 -1.94 -7.05
C GLN A 276 -8.80 -1.80 -6.53
N SER A 277 -8.63 -1.04 -5.45
CA SER A 277 -7.38 -1.03 -4.68
C SER A 277 -7.73 -1.05 -3.21
N GLY A 278 -7.34 -2.12 -2.53
CA GLY A 278 -7.80 -2.40 -1.18
C GLY A 278 -6.96 -3.45 -0.48
N LEU A 279 -7.39 -3.79 0.72
CA LEU A 279 -6.76 -4.83 1.52
C LEU A 279 -7.78 -5.46 2.47
N ASP A 280 -7.57 -6.70 2.82
CA ASP A 280 -8.19 -7.38 3.95
C ASP A 280 -7.08 -7.74 4.93
N LYS A 281 -7.22 -7.37 6.20
CA LYS A 281 -6.19 -7.57 7.23
C LYS A 281 -6.82 -8.10 8.49
N THR A 282 -6.21 -9.13 9.06
CA THR A 282 -6.47 -9.58 10.43
C THR A 282 -5.17 -9.57 11.22
N ALA A 283 -5.15 -8.98 12.40
CA ALA A 283 -3.98 -8.96 13.27
C ALA A 283 -4.32 -9.25 14.72
N TYR A 284 -3.39 -9.94 15.39
CA TYR A 284 -3.43 -10.21 16.81
C TYR A 284 -2.12 -9.75 17.43
N SER A 285 -2.20 -9.11 18.58
CA SER A 285 -1.01 -8.71 19.33
C SER A 285 -1.21 -8.87 20.83
N GLY A 286 -0.10 -9.04 21.54
CA GLY A 286 -0.07 -9.11 22.98
C GLY A 286 1.20 -8.50 23.55
N SER A 287 1.07 -7.77 24.65
CA SER A 287 2.19 -7.28 25.46
C SER A 287 2.00 -7.68 26.91
N PHE A 288 3.03 -8.23 27.53
CA PHE A 288 3.04 -8.67 28.91
C PHE A 288 4.17 -7.99 29.65
N ASP A 289 3.85 -7.18 30.65
CA ASP A 289 4.79 -6.46 31.49
C ASP A 289 4.80 -7.07 32.90
N TRP A 290 5.95 -7.58 33.32
CA TRP A 290 6.15 -8.16 34.64
C TRP A 290 7.26 -7.41 35.38
N LYS A 291 6.89 -6.65 36.41
CA LYS A 291 7.82 -6.07 37.37
C LYS A 291 8.41 -7.16 38.27
N LEU A 292 9.70 -7.38 38.10
CA LEU A 292 10.52 -8.29 38.88
C LEU A 292 11.16 -7.56 40.07
N ALA A 293 11.92 -8.29 40.89
CA ALA A 293 12.68 -7.69 41.98
C ALA A 293 13.73 -6.68 41.45
N GLY A 294 14.06 -5.69 42.29
CA GLY A 294 15.19 -4.78 42.02
C GLY A 294 14.99 -3.77 40.89
N LYS A 295 13.80 -3.15 40.79
CA LYS A 295 13.46 -2.16 39.74
C LYS A 295 13.64 -2.70 38.32
N THR A 296 13.45 -4.01 38.14
CA THR A 296 13.58 -4.69 36.84
C THR A 296 12.19 -5.01 36.30
N THR A 297 11.98 -4.85 34.99
CA THR A 297 10.74 -5.22 34.30
C THR A 297 11.08 -6.10 33.11
N LEU A 298 10.41 -7.25 33.02
CA LEU A 298 10.39 -8.11 31.84
C LEU A 298 9.16 -7.76 31.01
N THR A 299 9.37 -7.38 29.76
CA THR A 299 8.32 -7.13 28.78
C THR A 299 8.42 -8.19 27.68
N ALA A 300 7.31 -8.85 27.37
CA ALA A 300 7.19 -9.78 26.25
C ALA A 300 6.13 -9.28 25.28
N ILE A 301 6.46 -9.20 23.99
CA ILE A 301 5.57 -8.69 22.95
C ILE A 301 5.47 -9.76 21.86
N PHE A 302 4.26 -10.06 21.44
CA PHE A 302 3.97 -11.01 20.38
C PHE A 302 3.00 -10.38 19.40
N ALA A 303 3.16 -10.67 18.12
CA ALA A 303 2.14 -10.31 17.14
C ALA A 303 2.13 -11.29 15.97
N TYR A 304 0.96 -11.42 15.39
CA TYR A 304 0.71 -12.14 14.15
C TYR A 304 -0.19 -11.30 13.27
N THR A 305 0.10 -11.22 11.98
CA THR A 305 -0.75 -10.54 11.00
C THR A 305 -0.86 -11.38 9.74
N ASP A 306 -2.09 -11.48 9.26
CA ASP A 306 -2.47 -12.00 7.95
C ASP A 306 -3.09 -10.85 7.15
N MET A 307 -2.66 -10.66 5.91
CA MET A 307 -3.11 -9.56 5.09
C MET A 307 -3.12 -9.94 3.61
N ARG A 308 -4.23 -9.68 2.93
CA ARG A 308 -4.38 -9.77 1.48
C ARG A 308 -4.59 -8.40 0.88
N GLY A 309 -3.64 -7.93 0.08
CA GLY A 309 -3.75 -6.72 -0.73
C GLY A 309 -4.31 -7.01 -2.12
N GLN A 310 -5.11 -6.09 -2.64
CA GLN A 310 -5.56 -6.09 -4.03
C GLN A 310 -5.20 -4.75 -4.67
N LEU A 311 -4.67 -4.81 -5.88
CA LEU A 311 -4.31 -3.63 -6.67
C LEU A 311 -4.77 -3.81 -8.10
N ALA A 312 -5.45 -2.80 -8.64
CA ALA A 312 -5.63 -2.61 -10.06
C ALA A 312 -5.28 -1.16 -10.44
N SER A 313 -4.47 -1.00 -11.47
CA SER A 313 -4.03 0.29 -11.98
C SER A 313 -4.04 0.28 -13.50
N ASP A 314 -4.58 1.35 -14.08
CA ASP A 314 -4.45 1.71 -15.49
C ASP A 314 -3.37 2.80 -15.60
N ALA A 315 -2.45 2.67 -16.54
CA ALA A 315 -1.24 3.51 -16.56
C ALA A 315 -1.43 4.88 -17.22
N ASP A 316 -2.39 5.00 -18.13
CA ASP A 316 -2.53 6.13 -19.04
C ASP A 316 -3.90 6.81 -19.02
N ALA A 317 -4.89 6.26 -18.31
CA ALA A 317 -6.23 6.81 -18.15
C ALA A 317 -6.97 7.03 -19.49
N SER A 318 -6.60 6.25 -20.49
CA SER A 318 -7.11 6.33 -21.86
C SER A 318 -8.02 5.13 -22.17
N PRO A 319 -8.82 5.18 -23.24
CA PRO A 319 -9.64 4.04 -23.65
C PRO A 319 -8.82 2.90 -24.25
N MET A 320 -7.50 3.05 -24.35
CA MET A 320 -6.60 2.05 -24.87
C MET A 320 -5.86 1.43 -23.70
N ASN A 321 -5.78 0.10 -23.69
CA ASN A 321 -4.89 -0.58 -22.77
C ASN A 321 -3.44 -0.36 -23.25
N LEU A 322 -2.74 0.60 -22.66
CA LEU A 322 -1.29 0.73 -22.83
C LEU A 322 -0.51 -0.06 -21.79
N GLN A 323 -1.03 -0.11 -20.58
CA GLN A 323 -0.57 -0.98 -19.51
C GLN A 323 -1.63 -1.01 -18.42
N VAL A 324 -2.22 -2.18 -18.20
CA VAL A 324 -3.05 -2.43 -17.03
C VAL A 324 -2.35 -3.45 -16.15
N THR A 325 -2.16 -3.10 -14.88
CA THR A 325 -1.61 -3.99 -13.87
C THR A 325 -2.69 -4.32 -12.87
N ALA A 326 -2.93 -5.61 -12.65
CA ALA A 326 -3.79 -6.08 -11.58
C ALA A 326 -3.14 -7.25 -10.85
N GLY A 327 -3.37 -7.35 -9.55
CA GLY A 327 -2.81 -8.44 -8.78
C GLY A 327 -3.28 -8.49 -7.35
N GLU A 328 -2.89 -9.59 -6.73
CA GLU A 328 -3.15 -9.88 -5.33
C GLU A 328 -1.82 -10.15 -4.62
N GLN A 329 -1.76 -9.70 -3.37
CA GLN A 329 -0.59 -9.79 -2.54
C GLN A 329 -0.98 -10.38 -1.19
N ASP A 330 -0.55 -11.60 -0.92
CA ASP A 330 -0.81 -12.27 0.35
C ASP A 330 0.43 -12.13 1.24
N TYR A 331 0.22 -11.73 2.48
CA TYR A 331 1.26 -11.50 3.47
C TYR A 331 0.89 -12.20 4.77
N TYR A 332 1.84 -12.91 5.34
CA TYR A 332 1.75 -13.39 6.71
C TYR A 332 3.05 -13.11 7.44
N TRP A 333 2.96 -12.62 8.66
CA TRP A 333 4.14 -12.48 9.50
C TRP A 333 3.84 -12.58 10.98
N ALA A 334 4.84 -13.03 11.72
CA ALA A 334 4.87 -13.06 13.17
C ALA A 334 6.11 -12.32 13.69
N THR A 335 5.95 -11.64 14.82
CA THR A 335 7.04 -11.01 15.56
C THR A 335 6.98 -11.40 17.02
N GLU A 336 8.14 -11.63 17.62
CA GLU A 336 8.30 -11.85 19.05
C GLU A 336 9.43 -10.96 19.57
N GLU A 337 9.19 -10.30 20.70
CA GLU A 337 10.21 -9.50 21.37
C GLU A 337 10.20 -9.79 22.86
N LEU A 338 11.39 -10.01 23.43
CA LEU A 338 11.59 -10.06 24.87
C LEU A 338 12.54 -8.92 25.24
N ARG A 339 12.13 -8.11 26.22
CA ARG A 339 12.90 -6.97 26.72
C ARG A 339 12.99 -7.03 28.23
N LEU A 340 14.20 -6.92 28.75
CA LEU A 340 14.46 -6.73 30.15
C LEU A 340 14.97 -5.30 30.35
N THR A 341 14.28 -4.53 31.19
CA THR A 341 14.66 -3.16 31.52
C THR A 341 14.86 -3.02 33.02
N GLY A 342 15.74 -2.13 33.44
CA GLY A 342 15.86 -1.84 34.86
C GLY A 342 16.82 -0.71 35.16
N ARG A 343 17.01 -0.46 36.46
CA ARG A 343 17.96 0.54 36.97
C ARG A 343 18.92 -0.09 37.96
N ALA A 344 20.21 -0.02 37.65
CA ALA A 344 21.28 -0.49 38.52
C ALA A 344 21.98 0.69 39.23
N PHE A 345 22.33 0.49 40.50
CA PHE A 345 23.10 1.43 41.33
C PHE A 345 22.54 2.87 41.38
N ASP A 346 21.23 3.03 41.13
CA ASP A 346 20.53 4.31 40.93
C ASP A 346 21.14 5.27 39.89
N ARG A 347 22.06 4.79 39.05
CA ARG A 347 22.83 5.60 38.09
C ARG A 347 22.87 5.02 36.68
N ALA A 348 22.50 3.77 36.48
CA ALA A 348 22.54 3.12 35.18
C ALA A 348 21.16 2.58 34.82
N ASP A 349 20.48 3.23 33.88
CA ASP A 349 19.28 2.68 33.26
C ASP A 349 19.72 1.75 32.13
N TRP A 350 19.26 0.51 32.14
CA TRP A 350 19.69 -0.52 31.20
C TRP A 350 18.50 -1.20 30.54
N THR A 351 18.74 -1.69 29.32
CA THR A 351 17.80 -2.46 28.53
C THR A 351 18.54 -3.53 27.75
N PHE A 352 18.08 -4.76 27.83
CA PHE A 352 18.52 -5.88 27.00
C PHE A 352 17.31 -6.45 26.30
N GLY A 353 17.44 -6.83 25.03
CA GLY A 353 16.33 -7.46 24.35
C GLY A 353 16.74 -8.36 23.21
N GLY A 354 15.83 -9.27 22.90
CA GLY A 354 15.87 -10.17 21.75
C GLY A 354 14.62 -9.96 20.91
N PHE A 355 14.78 -9.94 19.60
CA PHE A 355 13.71 -9.79 18.63
C PHE A 355 13.78 -10.89 17.58
N PHE A 356 12.64 -11.48 17.26
CA PHE A 356 12.46 -12.51 16.24
C PHE A 356 11.35 -12.09 15.30
N TYR A 357 11.58 -12.32 14.01
CA TYR A 357 10.61 -12.06 12.95
C TYR A 357 10.68 -13.20 11.95
N GLN A 358 9.50 -13.66 11.54
CA GLN A 358 9.32 -14.57 10.42
C GLN A 358 8.13 -14.06 9.60
N GLY A 359 8.31 -13.89 8.31
CA GLY A 359 7.21 -13.53 7.43
C GLY A 359 7.43 -13.98 6.01
N ASN A 360 6.35 -14.10 5.27
CA ASN A 360 6.37 -14.41 3.86
C ASN A 360 5.33 -13.60 3.11
N ALA A 361 5.68 -13.35 1.86
CA ALA A 361 4.89 -12.60 0.93
C ALA A 361 4.77 -13.39 -0.36
N GLN A 362 3.56 -13.45 -0.89
CA GLN A 362 3.28 -13.93 -2.23
C GLN A 362 2.64 -12.80 -3.03
N ASN A 363 3.20 -12.48 -4.19
CA ASN A 363 2.67 -11.47 -5.09
C ASN A 363 2.34 -12.12 -6.43
N HIS A 364 1.06 -12.18 -6.76
CA HIS A 364 0.56 -12.59 -8.06
C HIS A 364 0.11 -11.36 -8.83
N GLN A 365 0.85 -10.99 -9.87
CA GLN A 365 0.54 -9.85 -10.70
C GLN A 365 0.39 -10.24 -12.15
N THR A 366 -0.68 -9.76 -12.76
CA THR A 366 -0.89 -9.79 -14.19
C THR A 366 -0.70 -8.38 -14.73
N VAL A 367 0.26 -8.23 -15.64
CA VAL A 367 0.45 -6.98 -16.39
C VAL A 367 0.04 -7.23 -17.83
N SER A 368 -1.04 -6.59 -18.26
CA SER A 368 -1.47 -6.59 -19.65
C SER A 368 -0.83 -5.42 -20.37
N PHE A 369 -0.22 -5.68 -21.53
CA PHE A 369 0.31 -4.68 -22.44
C PHE A 369 -0.27 -4.91 -23.84
N PRO A 370 -0.45 -3.86 -24.65
CA PRO A 370 -0.73 -4.05 -26.06
C PRO A 370 0.50 -4.67 -26.73
N PRO A 371 0.36 -5.39 -27.87
CA PRO A 371 1.48 -6.08 -28.52
C PRO A 371 2.61 -5.16 -29.04
N ILE A 372 2.49 -3.85 -28.86
CA ILE A 372 3.33 -2.75 -29.36
C ILE A 372 4.77 -2.75 -28.79
N ILE A 373 4.98 -3.26 -27.58
CA ILE A 373 6.32 -3.23 -26.93
C ILE A 373 7.33 -4.12 -27.67
N TRP A 374 6.88 -5.13 -28.42
CA TRP A 374 7.77 -5.93 -29.24
C TRP A 374 8.29 -5.20 -30.48
N GLY A 375 7.72 -4.06 -30.91
CA GLY A 375 8.36 -3.19 -31.90
C GLY A 375 9.63 -2.51 -31.35
N VAL A 376 9.62 -2.18 -30.05
CA VAL A 376 10.80 -1.65 -29.33
C VAL A 376 11.83 -2.75 -29.14
N LEU A 377 11.42 -3.95 -28.69
CA LEU A 377 12.33 -5.11 -28.60
C LEU A 377 12.80 -5.58 -30.00
N ARG A 378 11.98 -5.55 -31.05
CA ARG A 378 12.37 -5.80 -32.46
C ARG A 378 13.57 -4.95 -32.86
N ASN A 379 13.53 -3.66 -32.52
CA ASN A 379 14.60 -2.71 -32.84
C ASN A 379 15.76 -2.77 -31.83
N ALA A 380 15.51 -3.13 -30.57
CA ALA A 380 16.53 -3.20 -29.52
C ALA A 380 17.31 -4.53 -29.48
N VAL A 381 16.70 -5.64 -29.93
CA VAL A 381 17.26 -7.00 -29.88
C VAL A 381 17.65 -7.53 -31.28
N GLY A 382 17.38 -6.78 -32.36
CA GLY A 382 17.86 -7.10 -33.71
C GLY A 382 17.32 -8.42 -34.31
N LEU A 383 16.11 -8.83 -33.92
CA LEU A 383 15.53 -10.10 -34.36
C LEU A 383 15.15 -10.08 -35.86
N PRO A 384 15.34 -11.19 -36.59
CA PRO A 384 14.86 -11.34 -37.97
C PRO A 384 13.33 -11.14 -38.09
N PRO A 385 12.84 -10.50 -39.18
CA PRO A 385 11.42 -10.14 -39.34
C PRO A 385 10.43 -11.31 -39.27
N ASP A 386 10.83 -12.49 -39.76
CA ASP A 386 10.07 -13.74 -39.77
C ASP A 386 9.96 -14.36 -38.37
N VAL A 387 11.03 -14.32 -37.58
CA VAL A 387 11.04 -14.76 -36.18
C VAL A 387 10.20 -13.81 -35.32
N ALA A 388 10.31 -12.50 -35.55
CA ALA A 388 9.48 -11.51 -34.88
C ALA A 388 7.98 -11.68 -35.22
N ALA A 389 7.64 -11.89 -36.49
CA ALA A 389 6.27 -12.16 -36.93
C ALA A 389 5.70 -13.46 -36.33
N ALA A 390 6.52 -14.51 -36.17
CA ALA A 390 6.11 -15.75 -35.53
C ALA A 390 5.83 -15.57 -34.01
N ILE A 391 6.57 -14.71 -33.31
CA ILE A 391 6.36 -14.39 -31.89
C ILE A 391 5.14 -13.48 -31.67
N ILE A 392 4.93 -12.51 -32.56
CA ILE A 392 3.80 -11.57 -32.53
C ILE A 392 2.46 -12.27 -32.86
N ASN A 393 2.48 -13.23 -33.79
CA ASN A 393 1.27 -13.89 -34.30
C ASN A 393 0.94 -15.23 -33.62
N SER A 394 1.71 -15.66 -32.62
CA SER A 394 1.39 -16.86 -31.84
C SER A 394 0.19 -16.61 -30.91
N GLU A 395 -0.49 -17.66 -30.43
CA GLU A 395 -1.49 -17.50 -29.35
C GLU A 395 -0.86 -16.94 -28.06
N GLN A 396 0.45 -17.13 -27.90
CA GLN A 396 1.21 -16.51 -26.83
C GLN A 396 1.21 -14.97 -27.02
N GLY A 397 1.10 -14.45 -28.26
CA GLY A 397 0.87 -13.06 -28.70
C GLY A 397 -0.02 -12.17 -27.84
N LYS A 398 -0.97 -12.78 -27.13
CA LYS A 398 -1.87 -12.17 -26.15
C LYS A 398 -1.13 -11.99 -24.81
N TYR A 399 -0.04 -11.25 -24.78
CA TYR A 399 0.87 -11.31 -23.62
C TYR A 399 0.39 -10.45 -22.46
N SER A 400 -0.27 -11.09 -21.50
CA SER A 400 -0.18 -10.71 -20.10
C SER A 400 1.09 -11.30 -19.48
N VAL A 401 1.92 -10.50 -18.82
CA VAL A 401 2.98 -11.03 -17.96
C VAL A 401 2.32 -11.42 -16.64
N ASN A 402 2.24 -12.72 -16.38
CA ASN A 402 1.86 -13.22 -15.06
C ASN A 402 3.14 -13.50 -14.28
N THR A 403 3.38 -12.72 -13.23
CA THR A 403 4.49 -12.94 -12.31
C THR A 403 3.93 -13.44 -10.98
N SER A 404 4.52 -14.53 -10.49
CA SER A 404 4.35 -14.99 -9.12
C SER A 404 5.69 -14.83 -8.44
N ASN A 405 5.80 -13.85 -7.55
CA ASN A 405 6.97 -13.72 -6.70
C ASN A 405 6.65 -14.26 -5.31
N LEU A 406 7.58 -15.01 -4.74
CA LEU A 406 7.54 -15.51 -3.38
C LEU A 406 8.73 -14.91 -2.65
N ALA A 407 8.54 -14.55 -1.39
CA ALA A 407 9.65 -14.25 -0.50
C ALA A 407 9.43 -14.83 0.87
N ASP A 408 10.51 -15.40 1.40
CA ASP A 408 10.62 -15.85 2.78
C ASP A 408 11.66 -14.99 3.50
N ASN A 409 11.19 -14.23 4.49
CA ASN A 409 12.02 -13.29 5.23
C ASN A 409 12.06 -13.68 6.71
N GLY A 410 13.27 -13.90 7.23
CA GLY A 410 13.53 -14.13 8.65
C GLY A 410 14.47 -13.06 9.20
N ALA A 411 14.29 -12.69 10.47
CA ALA A 411 15.25 -11.85 11.17
C ALA A 411 15.33 -12.19 12.65
N GLN A 412 16.54 -12.09 13.18
CA GLN A 412 16.83 -12.25 14.59
C GLN A 412 17.76 -11.12 15.01
N ALA A 413 17.49 -10.50 16.16
CA ALA A 413 18.35 -9.46 16.68
C ALA A 413 18.49 -9.56 18.20
N GLY A 414 19.71 -9.30 18.68
CA GLY A 414 20.00 -9.07 20.08
C GLY A 414 20.52 -7.65 20.27
N TYR A 415 20.02 -6.95 21.28
CA TYR A 415 20.44 -5.58 21.55
C TYR A 415 20.61 -5.30 23.05
N ALA A 416 21.51 -4.38 23.33
CA ALA A 416 21.80 -3.88 24.65
C ALA A 416 21.92 -2.35 24.58
N HIS A 417 21.37 -1.68 25.58
CA HIS A 417 21.40 -0.23 25.72
C HIS A 417 21.57 0.13 27.19
N VAL A 418 22.52 1.01 27.51
CA VAL A 418 22.76 1.48 28.87
C VAL A 418 22.99 2.99 28.85
N VAL A 419 22.28 3.69 29.73
CA VAL A 419 22.43 5.13 29.99
C VAL A 419 23.00 5.30 31.39
N PHE A 420 24.25 5.72 31.48
CA PHE A 420 24.93 6.02 32.73
C PHE A 420 24.81 7.51 33.05
N ALA A 421 24.23 7.84 34.21
CA ALA A 421 24.30 9.18 34.78
C ALA A 421 25.69 9.41 35.39
N LEU A 422 26.55 10.12 34.64
CA LEU A 422 27.87 10.55 35.10
C LEU A 422 27.74 11.72 36.10
N SER A 423 26.73 12.58 35.89
CA SER A 423 26.34 13.69 36.77
C SER A 423 24.84 13.99 36.59
N PRO A 424 24.23 14.90 37.38
CA PRO A 424 22.84 15.32 37.15
C PRO A 424 22.57 15.97 35.77
N LYS A 425 23.61 16.36 35.04
CA LYS A 425 23.50 17.02 33.72
C LYS A 425 24.21 16.27 32.60
N SER A 426 24.87 15.15 32.89
CA SER A 426 25.74 14.46 31.95
C SER A 426 25.45 12.98 31.95
N HIS A 427 25.13 12.46 30.76
CA HIS A 427 24.82 11.05 30.55
C HIS A 427 25.76 10.48 29.49
N LEU A 428 26.22 9.25 29.71
CA LEU A 428 26.90 8.44 28.71
C LEU A 428 25.95 7.34 28.26
N THR A 429 25.63 7.33 26.97
CA THR A 429 24.80 6.30 26.36
C THR A 429 25.69 5.34 25.59
N LEU A 430 25.64 4.06 25.94
CA LEU A 430 26.31 2.98 25.24
C LEU A 430 25.25 2.02 24.71
N GLY A 431 25.39 1.59 23.46
CA GLY A 431 24.46 0.64 22.87
C GLY A 431 25.14 -0.22 21.83
N ALA A 432 24.78 -1.49 21.81
CA ALA A 432 25.23 -2.46 20.83
C ALA A 432 24.02 -3.25 20.33
N ARG A 433 24.04 -3.57 19.04
CA ARG A 433 23.07 -4.48 18.43
C ARG A 433 23.79 -5.39 17.46
N TYR A 434 23.37 -6.64 17.48
CA TYR A 434 23.68 -7.62 16.45
C TYR A 434 22.36 -8.08 15.82
N SER A 435 22.33 -8.20 14.50
CA SER A 435 21.20 -8.78 13.79
C SER A 435 21.67 -9.72 12.69
N HIS A 436 20.88 -10.75 12.45
CA HIS A 436 21.04 -11.69 11.37
C HIS A 436 19.72 -11.77 10.62
N ASP A 437 19.76 -11.47 9.32
CA ASP A 437 18.60 -11.45 8.44
C ASP A 437 18.79 -12.50 7.35
N LYS A 438 17.72 -13.24 7.05
CA LYS A 438 17.62 -14.18 5.93
C LYS A 438 16.51 -13.73 5.00
N LYS A 439 16.79 -13.68 3.69
CA LYS A 439 15.84 -13.31 2.64
C LYS A 439 16.04 -14.27 1.48
N ASP A 440 15.02 -15.06 1.17
CA ASP A 440 15.01 -16.03 0.06
C ASP A 440 13.98 -15.64 -1.00
#